data_AF-A0A8S1KBM6-F1
#
_entry.id   AF-A0A8S1KBM6-F1
#
_cell.length_a   1.000
_cell.length_b   1.000
_cell.length_c   1.000
_cell.angle_alpha   90.00
_cell.angle_beta   90.00
_cell.angle_gamma   90.00
#
_symmetry.space_group_name_H-M   'P 1'
#
loop_
_entity.id
_entity.type
_entity.pdbx_description
1 polymer ?
#
loop_
_entity_poly.entity_id
_entity_poly.type
_entity_poly.pdbx_seq_one_letter_code
_entity_poly.pdbx_strand_id
1 'polypeptide(L)'
;MNYQLQPKPLQLFYYLPYIHQLAIPMVPQYPICNFPQQMSSIYYPAVPGTSQDNCIVIEDDNIQPPLNQIHSMMIQSYTNRESFVLQDQVMQQEQPIEKLTHQTDNLNENEPHIRISIYKQHSSQTDSEFILQNDRILGSNYKKEIIIGRKRQQEDKQDSCDIYLPHGDKNVEKVHCKILTDKGFTFSNTLTQPLILFFSLFRNNPHASKLPFQVIKHIYSFIKNKPQFYICDNGTRNGTFMKIKKDKLRKIEQENTYLIGADTFFHVLEIKSQPKQNKSKKVKDQNYFYNALAKEHIRKGAKIHGLTLEETDMLNITLNEIKTTKQKQRTSQKLSQYDKPYLKIQFDNQAIHQIQTHIFVANYNQESIYKIGRSQECDVLVNINTVSRRQAQIIYKNNEWFIHDGEGLRESANGTWQSFQNFTNKNHEKKQQQSRPQLIEDQMEIKISENIVKFDFVNFGTTKKRKLNKVLIQDLLNLQ
;
A
#
# COMPACT_ATOMS: atom_id res chain seq x y z
N MET A 1 56.70 -29.08 7.92
CA MET A 1 55.35 -29.27 8.50
C MET A 1 54.33 -28.85 7.44
N ASN A 2 53.61 -29.80 6.83
CA ASN A 2 52.64 -29.49 5.77
C ASN A 2 51.22 -29.45 6.34
N TYR A 3 50.57 -28.29 6.30
CA TYR A 3 49.17 -28.17 6.69
C TYR A 3 48.26 -28.56 5.52
N GLN A 4 47.64 -29.74 5.60
CA GLN A 4 46.49 -30.08 4.76
C GLN A 4 45.26 -29.32 5.25
N LEU A 5 44.82 -28.32 4.48
CA LEU A 5 43.51 -27.70 4.66
C LEU A 5 42.43 -28.63 4.07
N GLN A 6 41.73 -29.38 4.92
CA GLN A 6 40.51 -30.07 4.51
C GLN A 6 39.37 -29.06 4.31
N PRO A 7 38.67 -29.07 3.15
CA PRO A 7 37.51 -28.22 2.94
C PRO A 7 36.33 -28.71 3.80
N LYS A 8 35.72 -27.80 4.56
CA LYS A 8 34.45 -28.08 5.27
C LYS A 8 33.34 -28.43 4.26
N PRO A 9 32.45 -29.39 4.57
CA PRO A 9 31.32 -29.70 3.71
C PRO A 9 30.33 -28.52 3.63
N LEU A 10 29.96 -28.13 2.41
CA LEU A 10 28.89 -27.17 2.14
C LEU A 10 27.53 -27.79 2.52
N GLN A 11 26.92 -27.28 3.59
CA GLN A 11 25.51 -27.55 3.88
C GLN A 11 24.62 -26.71 2.93
N LEU A 12 24.12 -27.35 1.87
CA LEU A 12 23.11 -26.79 0.98
C LEU A 12 21.71 -27.10 1.52
N PHE A 13 20.98 -26.04 1.92
CA PHE A 13 19.57 -26.15 2.27
C PHE A 13 18.72 -26.33 1.00
N TYR A 14 18.33 -27.57 0.71
CA TYR A 14 17.36 -27.88 -0.34
C TYR A 14 15.95 -27.49 0.11
N TYR A 15 15.40 -26.42 -0.45
CA TYR A 15 13.95 -26.22 -0.49
C TYR A 15 13.36 -27.08 -1.61
N LEU A 16 12.89 -28.27 -1.24
CA LEU A 16 11.99 -29.07 -2.08
C LEU A 16 10.70 -28.27 -2.33
N PRO A 17 10.18 -28.22 -3.57
CA PRO A 17 8.86 -27.66 -3.82
C PRO A 17 7.79 -28.53 -3.16
N TYR A 18 6.87 -27.89 -2.43
CA TYR A 18 5.72 -28.55 -1.80
C TYR A 18 4.91 -29.36 -2.82
N ILE A 19 5.00 -30.68 -2.73
CA ILE A 19 4.01 -31.59 -3.32
C ILE A 19 2.96 -31.81 -2.24
N HIS A 20 1.79 -31.19 -2.40
CA HIS A 20 0.61 -31.63 -1.66
C HIS A 20 0.21 -33.02 -2.17
N GLN A 21 0.61 -34.06 -1.43
CA GLN A 21 -0.12 -35.32 -1.48
C GLN A 21 -1.52 -35.06 -0.92
N LEU A 22 -2.53 -35.23 -1.78
CA LEU A 22 -3.92 -35.36 -1.33
C LEU A 22 -4.05 -36.69 -0.62
N ALA A 23 -3.84 -36.68 0.70
CA ALA A 23 -4.27 -37.78 1.56
C ALA A 23 -5.81 -37.79 1.55
N ILE A 24 -6.40 -38.71 0.77
CA ILE A 24 -7.81 -39.03 0.85
C ILE A 24 -8.03 -39.67 2.22
N PRO A 25 -8.83 -39.09 3.13
CA PRO A 25 -9.16 -39.76 4.38
C PRO A 25 -10.02 -40.97 4.05
N MET A 26 -9.52 -42.18 4.38
CA MET A 26 -10.35 -43.37 4.33
C MET A 26 -11.46 -43.25 5.38
N VAL A 27 -12.69 -43.08 4.90
CA VAL A 27 -13.89 -43.12 5.73
C VAL A 27 -14.07 -44.57 6.25
N PRO A 28 -14.13 -44.81 7.56
CA PRO A 28 -14.48 -46.13 8.07
C PRO A 28 -15.94 -46.44 7.73
N GLN A 29 -16.19 -47.66 7.25
CA GLN A 29 -17.55 -48.13 6.97
C GLN A 29 -18.34 -48.29 8.28
N TYR A 30 -19.46 -47.59 8.41
CA TYR A 30 -20.45 -47.85 9.46
C TYR A 30 -21.43 -48.93 9.00
N PRO A 31 -21.88 -49.84 9.89
CA PRO A 31 -22.79 -50.92 9.53
C PRO A 31 -24.22 -50.41 9.31
N ILE A 32 -24.93 -51.10 8.42
CA ILE A 32 -26.35 -50.89 8.12
C ILE A 32 -27.20 -51.43 9.28
N CYS A 33 -28.03 -50.58 9.89
CA CYS A 33 -29.09 -51.01 10.81
C CYS A 33 -30.45 -50.40 10.41
N ASN A 34 -31.50 -51.20 10.53
CA ASN A 34 -32.83 -50.96 9.99
C ASN A 34 -33.78 -50.27 10.99
N PHE A 35 -34.49 -49.22 10.54
CA PHE A 35 -35.88 -48.83 10.89
C PHE A 35 -36.29 -48.65 12.40
N PRO A 36 -37.48 -48.11 12.76
CA PRO A 36 -38.63 -47.71 11.94
C PRO A 36 -39.11 -46.25 12.07
N GLN A 37 -40.15 -45.94 11.29
CA GLN A 37 -40.92 -44.69 11.27
C GLN A 37 -41.66 -44.45 12.59
N GLN A 38 -41.82 -43.18 12.99
CA GLN A 38 -43.05 -42.70 13.65
C GLN A 38 -43.46 -41.31 13.13
N MET A 39 -44.77 -41.13 12.99
CA MET A 39 -45.44 -39.90 12.59
C MET A 39 -45.73 -39.01 13.80
N SER A 40 -45.67 -37.69 13.63
CA SER A 40 -46.60 -36.78 14.32
C SER A 40 -46.73 -35.43 13.59
N SER A 41 -47.95 -35.12 13.17
CA SER A 41 -48.37 -33.87 12.54
C SER A 41 -48.88 -32.86 13.57
N ILE A 42 -48.53 -31.57 13.46
CA ILE A 42 -49.21 -30.47 14.17
C ILE A 42 -49.41 -29.25 13.24
N TYR A 43 -50.67 -28.80 13.15
CA TYR A 43 -51.17 -27.55 12.52
C TYR A 43 -51.07 -26.37 13.52
N TYR A 44 -51.18 -25.06 13.22
CA TYR A 44 -51.53 -24.22 12.05
C TYR A 44 -50.96 -22.78 12.38
N PRO A 45 -51.32 -21.62 11.75
CA PRO A 45 -52.09 -21.34 10.52
C PRO A 45 -51.36 -20.43 9.50
N ALA A 46 -52.02 -20.16 8.37
CA ALA A 46 -51.59 -19.16 7.38
C ALA A 46 -52.15 -17.75 7.68
N VAL A 47 -51.49 -16.72 7.14
CA VAL A 47 -51.97 -15.31 7.08
C VAL A 47 -51.85 -14.85 5.60
N PRO A 48 -52.83 -14.11 5.04
CA PRO A 48 -52.97 -13.96 3.58
C PRO A 48 -52.42 -12.65 3.00
N GLY A 49 -52.11 -12.68 1.70
CA GLY A 49 -51.93 -11.50 0.84
C GLY A 49 -50.51 -10.90 0.82
N THR A 50 -50.05 -10.26 -0.25
CA THR A 50 -50.59 -10.12 -1.63
C THR A 50 -49.43 -10.04 -2.62
N SER A 51 -49.58 -10.64 -3.80
CA SER A 51 -48.58 -10.60 -4.88
C SER A 51 -48.82 -9.42 -5.82
N GLN A 52 -47.91 -8.44 -5.87
CA GLN A 52 -47.66 -7.61 -7.06
C GLN A 52 -46.17 -7.22 -7.18
N ASP A 53 -45.62 -7.49 -8.35
CA ASP A 53 -44.59 -6.75 -9.10
C ASP A 53 -43.24 -6.40 -8.43
N ASN A 54 -42.27 -7.29 -8.65
CA ASN A 54 -40.84 -7.00 -8.54
C ASN A 54 -40.37 -6.08 -9.69
N CYS A 55 -40.57 -4.77 -9.54
CA CYS A 55 -39.86 -3.78 -10.36
C CYS A 55 -38.56 -3.37 -9.66
N ILE A 56 -37.42 -3.74 -10.24
CA ILE A 56 -36.10 -3.22 -9.82
C ILE A 56 -36.00 -1.78 -10.32
N VAL A 57 -36.25 -0.81 -9.44
CA VAL A 57 -35.93 0.59 -9.70
C VAL A 57 -34.45 0.81 -9.40
N ILE A 58 -33.69 1.18 -10.42
CA ILE A 58 -32.33 1.69 -10.27
C ILE A 58 -32.47 3.20 -10.09
N GLU A 59 -32.29 3.68 -8.87
CA GLU A 59 -32.28 5.12 -8.58
C GLU A 59 -30.89 5.70 -8.90
N ASP A 60 -30.80 6.49 -9.98
CA ASP A 60 -29.64 7.30 -10.30
C ASP A 60 -29.62 8.55 -9.40
N ASP A 61 -28.83 8.50 -8.32
CA ASP A 61 -28.60 9.58 -7.33
C ASP A 61 -27.82 10.79 -7.91
N ASN A 62 -28.31 11.41 -8.99
CA ASN A 62 -27.64 12.53 -9.66
C ASN A 62 -28.61 13.61 -10.19
N ILE A 63 -29.67 13.91 -9.43
CA ILE A 63 -30.56 15.05 -9.69
C ILE A 63 -30.53 16.02 -8.51
N GLN A 64 -29.92 17.20 -8.71
CA GLN A 64 -30.10 18.33 -7.80
C GLN A 64 -31.47 18.98 -8.04
N PRO A 65 -32.27 19.28 -7.00
CA PRO A 65 -33.42 20.16 -7.14
C PRO A 65 -32.96 21.63 -7.28
N PRO A 66 -33.70 22.48 -8.01
CA PRO A 66 -33.36 23.89 -8.18
C PRO A 66 -33.52 24.68 -6.88
N LEU A 67 -32.57 25.58 -6.61
CA LEU A 67 -32.64 26.53 -5.50
C LEU A 67 -33.71 27.60 -5.76
N ASN A 68 -34.76 27.60 -4.96
CA ASN A 68 -35.73 28.70 -4.93
C ASN A 68 -35.09 29.97 -4.33
N GLN A 69 -35.37 31.09 -5.00
CA GLN A 69 -35.09 32.44 -4.50
C GLN A 69 -36.15 32.85 -3.43
N ILE A 70 -35.99 34.07 -2.89
CA ILE A 70 -36.94 34.80 -2.00
C ILE A 70 -36.77 34.54 -0.49
N HIS A 71 -35.79 35.21 0.12
CA HIS A 71 -36.10 36.25 1.12
C HIS A 71 -34.90 37.17 1.40
N SER A 72 -35.06 38.45 1.07
CA SER A 72 -34.15 39.53 1.48
C SER A 72 -34.87 40.38 2.50
N MET A 73 -34.34 40.54 3.73
CA MET A 73 -34.59 41.75 4.52
C MET A 73 -33.63 41.93 5.71
N MET A 74 -33.15 43.16 5.85
CA MET A 74 -32.63 43.84 7.05
C MET A 74 -31.71 43.07 8.02
N ILE A 75 -30.46 43.56 8.11
CA ILE A 75 -30.05 44.44 9.23
C ILE A 75 -28.97 45.40 8.73
N GLN A 76 -29.15 46.70 8.98
CA GLN A 76 -28.10 47.70 8.88
C GLN A 76 -27.42 47.83 10.24
N SER A 77 -26.10 47.80 10.29
CA SER A 77 -25.35 48.51 11.32
C SER A 77 -23.96 48.88 10.80
N TYR A 78 -23.57 50.12 11.10
CA TYR A 78 -22.36 50.75 10.58
C TYR A 78 -21.09 50.16 11.19
N THR A 79 -19.99 50.17 10.43
CA THR A 79 -18.73 50.73 10.93
C THR A 79 -17.80 51.11 9.78
N ASN A 80 -17.31 52.35 9.80
CA ASN A 80 -16.32 52.83 8.85
C ASN A 80 -14.98 52.13 9.07
N ARG A 81 -14.32 51.71 7.97
CA ARG A 81 -12.88 51.90 7.82
C ARG A 81 -12.50 51.94 6.35
N GLU A 82 -11.81 53.01 5.99
CA GLU A 82 -11.40 53.33 4.62
C GLU A 82 -10.07 52.65 4.27
N SER A 83 -9.81 52.59 2.96
CA SER A 83 -8.48 52.62 2.32
C SER A 83 -7.64 51.34 2.27
N PHE A 84 -7.03 51.14 1.08
CA PHE A 84 -6.03 50.13 0.69
C PHE A 84 -6.49 48.66 0.56
N VAL A 85 -7.03 48.30 -0.61
CA VAL A 85 -6.36 47.40 -1.58
C VAL A 85 -6.81 47.81 -2.99
N LEU A 86 -5.87 48.22 -3.86
CA LEU A 86 -6.14 48.48 -5.28
C LEU A 86 -4.93 48.06 -6.15
N GLN A 87 -4.54 46.79 -6.01
CA GLN A 87 -3.66 46.08 -6.93
C GLN A 87 -3.78 44.56 -6.71
N ASP A 88 -3.54 43.79 -7.77
CA ASP A 88 -3.61 42.32 -7.89
C ASP A 88 -4.96 41.69 -8.31
N GLN A 89 -5.54 42.24 -9.38
CA GLN A 89 -6.22 41.42 -10.41
C GLN A 89 -5.35 41.30 -11.66
N VAL A 90 -4.16 40.70 -11.51
CA VAL A 90 -3.45 40.13 -12.67
C VAL A 90 -4.15 38.84 -13.03
N MET A 91 -5.14 38.96 -13.92
CA MET A 91 -5.84 37.84 -14.53
C MET A 91 -4.81 37.01 -15.32
N GLN A 92 -4.32 35.91 -14.72
CA GLN A 92 -3.46 34.96 -15.40
C GLN A 92 -4.27 34.28 -16.50
N GLN A 93 -4.18 34.80 -17.72
CA GLN A 93 -4.52 34.03 -18.91
C GLN A 93 -3.57 32.83 -18.96
N GLU A 94 -4.08 31.66 -18.60
CA GLU A 94 -3.43 30.39 -18.90
C GLU A 94 -3.32 30.28 -20.42
N GLN A 95 -2.16 30.66 -20.97
CA GLN A 95 -1.90 30.43 -22.39
C GLN A 95 -1.93 28.92 -22.65
N PRO A 96 -2.47 28.48 -23.80
CA PRO A 96 -2.52 27.07 -24.14
C PRO A 96 -1.09 26.52 -24.17
N ILE A 97 -0.80 25.63 -23.22
CA ILE A 97 0.49 24.95 -23.14
C ILE A 97 0.63 24.11 -24.41
N GLU A 98 1.54 24.51 -25.30
CA GLU A 98 1.96 23.68 -26.43
C GLU A 98 2.41 22.33 -25.87
N LYS A 99 1.67 21.27 -26.18
CA LYS A 99 2.00 19.93 -25.71
C LYS A 99 3.33 19.53 -26.35
N LEU A 100 4.36 19.28 -25.53
CA LEU A 100 5.62 18.70 -25.98
C LEU A 100 5.39 17.23 -26.40
N THR A 101 4.84 17.01 -27.59
CA THR A 101 4.49 15.66 -28.11
C THR A 101 5.60 14.98 -28.91
N HIS A 102 6.76 15.61 -29.10
CA HIS A 102 7.83 15.11 -29.99
C HIS A 102 8.81 14.09 -29.38
N GLN A 103 8.39 13.28 -28.39
CA GLN A 103 9.24 12.19 -27.84
C GLN A 103 9.08 10.84 -28.58
N THR A 104 8.08 10.71 -29.46
CA THR A 104 7.72 9.43 -30.11
C THR A 104 8.71 8.95 -31.16
N ASP A 105 9.41 9.87 -31.83
CA ASP A 105 10.05 9.62 -33.14
C ASP A 105 11.28 8.68 -33.07
N ASN A 106 11.67 8.25 -31.88
CA ASN A 106 12.78 7.31 -31.63
C ASN A 106 12.41 6.15 -30.69
N LEU A 107 11.12 5.89 -30.44
CA LEU A 107 10.69 4.75 -29.63
C LEU A 107 10.81 3.44 -30.43
N ASN A 108 11.66 2.51 -29.97
CA ASN A 108 11.57 1.13 -30.43
C ASN A 108 10.49 0.38 -29.64
N GLU A 109 9.28 0.31 -30.19
CA GLU A 109 8.12 -0.33 -29.57
C GLU A 109 8.30 -1.83 -29.28
N ASN A 110 9.32 -2.50 -29.84
CA ASN A 110 9.62 -3.91 -29.59
C ASN A 110 10.54 -4.15 -28.39
N GLU A 111 11.18 -3.09 -27.87
CA GLU A 111 12.12 -3.18 -26.75
C GLU A 111 11.43 -2.98 -25.39
N PRO A 112 12.00 -3.51 -24.29
CA PRO A 112 11.58 -3.20 -22.93
C PRO A 112 11.68 -1.70 -22.63
N HIS A 113 10.60 -1.09 -22.15
CA HIS A 113 10.56 0.31 -21.75
C HIS A 113 9.53 0.55 -20.64
N ILE A 114 9.76 1.55 -19.81
CA ILE A 114 8.80 2.02 -18.81
C ILE A 114 8.16 3.29 -19.32
N ARG A 115 6.84 3.27 -19.44
CA ARG A 115 6.02 4.44 -19.71
C ARG A 115 5.69 5.11 -18.38
N ILE A 116 6.02 6.39 -18.27
CA ILE A 116 5.87 7.20 -17.06
C ILE A 116 4.85 8.30 -17.37
N SER A 117 3.60 8.08 -16.96
CA SER A 117 2.50 9.03 -17.16
C SER A 117 2.31 9.91 -15.93
N ILE A 118 2.10 11.21 -16.13
CA ILE A 118 1.88 12.20 -15.08
C ILE A 118 0.51 12.84 -15.28
N TYR A 119 -0.26 12.93 -14.20
CA TYR A 119 -1.57 13.58 -14.18
C TYR A 119 -1.83 14.22 -12.82
N LYS A 120 -2.53 15.35 -12.83
CA LYS A 120 -3.05 15.96 -11.60
C LYS A 120 -4.04 15.03 -10.89
N GLN A 121 -4.04 15.01 -9.56
CA GLN A 121 -5.08 14.34 -8.78
C GLN A 121 -6.47 14.87 -9.21
N HIS A 122 -7.42 13.94 -9.38
CA HIS A 122 -8.76 14.14 -9.98
C HIS A 122 -8.81 14.45 -11.49
N SER A 123 -7.69 14.66 -12.18
CA SER A 123 -7.67 14.67 -13.64
C SER A 123 -7.67 13.24 -14.17
N SER A 124 -8.53 12.97 -15.15
CA SER A 124 -8.42 11.76 -16.00
C SER A 124 -7.54 11.99 -17.23
N GLN A 125 -7.11 13.24 -17.47
CA GLN A 125 -6.24 13.60 -18.59
C GLN A 125 -4.78 13.51 -18.13
N THR A 126 -3.95 12.84 -18.93
CA THR A 126 -2.50 12.82 -18.77
C THR A 126 -1.93 14.19 -19.17
N ASP A 127 -1.26 14.84 -18.22
CA ASP A 127 -0.63 16.15 -18.40
C ASP A 127 0.68 16.00 -19.20
N SER A 128 1.45 14.94 -18.92
CA SER A 128 2.69 14.61 -19.62
C SER A 128 3.01 13.11 -19.57
N GLU A 129 3.71 12.61 -20.59
CA GLU A 129 4.14 11.22 -20.70
C GLU A 129 5.62 11.19 -21.07
N PHE A 130 6.40 10.34 -20.40
CA PHE A 130 7.83 10.16 -20.63
C PHE A 130 8.12 8.67 -20.83
N ILE A 131 8.99 8.33 -21.78
CA ILE A 131 9.42 6.94 -21.99
C ILE A 131 10.85 6.77 -21.50
N LEU A 132 11.03 5.87 -20.53
CA LEU A 132 12.32 5.42 -20.02
C LEU A 132 12.71 4.11 -20.73
N GLN A 133 13.78 4.16 -21.52
CA GLN A 133 14.29 3.04 -22.32
C GLN A 133 15.82 3.07 -22.33
N ASN A 134 16.47 1.93 -22.10
CA ASN A 134 17.94 1.80 -22.12
C ASN A 134 18.68 2.85 -21.27
N ASP A 135 18.24 3.02 -20.00
CA ASP A 135 18.78 3.95 -19.01
C ASP A 135 18.77 5.44 -19.46
N ARG A 136 17.80 5.84 -20.26
CA ARG A 136 17.53 7.25 -20.60
C ARG A 136 16.04 7.52 -20.77
N ILE A 137 15.63 8.75 -20.51
CA ILE A 137 14.38 9.28 -21.06
C ILE A 137 14.60 9.53 -22.56
N LEU A 138 13.62 9.23 -23.42
CA LEU A 138 13.74 9.53 -24.85
C LEU A 138 13.95 11.04 -25.08
N GLY A 139 14.90 11.38 -25.96
CA GLY A 139 15.38 12.75 -26.14
C GLY A 139 16.41 13.23 -25.12
N SER A 140 16.74 12.44 -24.08
CA SER A 140 17.75 12.78 -23.06
C SER A 140 19.01 11.91 -23.14
N ASN A 141 20.06 12.37 -22.47
CA ASN A 141 21.33 11.63 -22.32
C ASN A 141 21.18 10.40 -21.40
N TYR A 142 22.05 9.41 -21.59
CA TYR A 142 22.16 8.23 -20.73
C TYR A 142 22.46 8.61 -19.27
N LYS A 143 21.65 8.14 -18.32
CA LYS A 143 21.80 8.37 -16.87
C LYS A 143 21.29 7.17 -16.06
N LYS A 144 22.09 6.72 -15.09
CA LYS A 144 21.68 5.69 -14.11
C LYS A 144 20.71 6.19 -13.04
N GLU A 145 20.60 7.50 -12.90
CA GLU A 145 19.66 8.18 -12.01
C GLU A 145 18.84 9.19 -12.84
N ILE A 146 17.53 8.98 -12.92
CA ILE A 146 16.58 9.88 -13.60
C ILE A 146 15.94 10.76 -12.53
N ILE A 147 16.09 12.08 -12.64
CA ILE A 147 15.65 13.03 -11.60
C ILE A 147 14.25 13.58 -11.92
N ILE A 148 13.35 13.50 -10.94
CA ILE A 148 11.99 14.09 -11.00
C ILE A 148 11.96 15.32 -10.08
N GLY A 149 11.47 16.46 -10.59
CA GLY A 149 11.40 17.69 -9.81
C GLY A 149 10.63 18.83 -10.49
N ARG A 150 10.74 20.03 -9.90
CA ARG A 150 10.08 21.24 -10.40
C ARG A 150 10.95 22.01 -11.38
N LYS A 151 10.37 22.48 -12.50
CA LYS A 151 11.04 23.36 -13.46
C LYS A 151 11.52 24.66 -12.79
N ARG A 152 12.72 25.11 -13.13
CA ARG A 152 13.27 26.39 -12.64
C ARG A 152 12.71 27.55 -13.48
N GLN A 153 12.25 28.61 -12.81
CA GLN A 153 11.67 29.80 -13.48
C GLN A 153 12.72 30.79 -14.04
N GLN A 154 14.01 30.48 -13.97
CA GLN A 154 15.10 31.35 -14.45
C GLN A 154 16.14 30.54 -15.24
N GLU A 155 16.65 31.17 -16.30
CA GLU A 155 17.48 30.63 -17.40
C GLU A 155 18.91 30.20 -17.03
N ASP A 156 19.14 29.75 -15.79
CA ASP A 156 20.41 29.09 -15.47
C ASP A 156 20.53 27.80 -16.29
N LYS A 157 21.47 27.80 -17.24
CA LYS A 157 21.67 26.84 -18.35
C LYS A 157 22.00 25.38 -17.95
N GLN A 158 21.65 24.95 -16.75
CA GLN A 158 21.95 23.61 -16.23
C GLN A 158 20.68 22.92 -15.73
N ASP A 159 19.98 22.29 -16.68
CA ASP A 159 18.86 21.40 -16.41
C ASP A 159 19.30 20.28 -15.46
N SER A 160 18.65 20.25 -14.29
CA SER A 160 18.97 19.31 -13.20
C SER A 160 17.93 18.20 -13.05
N CYS A 161 16.79 18.29 -13.73
CA CYS A 161 15.78 17.24 -13.78
C CYS A 161 15.69 16.65 -15.20
N ASP A 162 15.32 15.38 -15.24
CA ASP A 162 15.00 14.65 -16.47
C ASP A 162 13.49 14.61 -16.71
N ILE A 163 12.70 14.67 -15.63
CA ILE A 163 11.25 14.71 -15.63
C ILE A 163 10.79 15.93 -14.83
N TYR A 164 10.12 16.85 -15.50
CA TYR A 164 9.53 18.04 -14.89
C TYR A 164 8.05 17.79 -14.58
N LEU A 165 7.65 18.02 -13.33
CA LEU A 165 6.24 18.01 -12.96
C LEU A 165 5.55 19.27 -13.53
N PRO A 166 4.39 19.13 -14.20
CA PRO A 166 3.78 20.20 -15.00
C PRO A 166 3.27 21.35 -14.14
N HIS A 167 2.73 21.03 -12.95
CA HIS A 167 2.23 22.04 -12.02
C HIS A 167 3.40 22.65 -11.27
N GLY A 168 3.57 23.98 -11.38
CA GLY A 168 4.60 24.79 -10.71
C GLY A 168 4.43 24.91 -9.19
N ASP A 169 3.97 23.84 -8.56
CA ASP A 169 3.57 23.75 -7.17
C ASP A 169 4.76 24.05 -6.24
N LYS A 170 4.52 24.96 -5.29
CA LYS A 170 5.49 25.38 -4.28
C LYS A 170 5.92 24.20 -3.40
N ASN A 171 5.08 23.16 -3.30
CA ASN A 171 5.31 21.93 -2.56
C ASN A 171 6.24 20.92 -3.25
N VAL A 172 6.53 21.10 -4.54
CA VAL A 172 7.49 20.26 -5.28
C VAL A 172 8.88 20.91 -5.21
N GLU A 173 9.83 20.21 -4.60
CA GLU A 173 11.23 20.63 -4.55
C GLU A 173 11.95 20.55 -5.91
N LYS A 174 13.10 21.23 -6.02
CA LYS A 174 13.90 21.26 -7.26
C LYS A 174 14.32 19.86 -7.70
N VAL A 175 14.71 18.99 -6.76
CA VAL A 175 15.14 17.61 -7.02
C VAL A 175 14.39 16.70 -6.05
N HIS A 176 13.14 16.38 -6.35
CA HIS A 176 12.20 15.81 -5.39
C HIS A 176 12.48 14.32 -5.12
N CYS A 177 12.57 13.54 -6.17
CA CYS A 177 12.91 12.12 -6.09
C CYS A 177 13.73 11.69 -7.32
N LYS A 178 14.29 10.49 -7.27
CA LYS A 178 15.05 9.90 -8.38
C LYS A 178 14.68 8.44 -8.62
N ILE A 179 14.66 8.05 -9.88
CA ILE A 179 14.57 6.65 -10.31
C ILE A 179 15.98 6.12 -10.53
N LEU A 180 16.32 5.00 -9.91
CA LEU A 180 17.57 4.26 -10.10
C LEU A 180 17.35 3.15 -11.12
N THR A 181 18.18 3.13 -12.16
CA THR A 181 18.07 2.19 -13.30
C THR A 181 19.24 1.21 -13.38
N ASP A 182 20.18 1.26 -12.44
CA ASP A 182 21.40 0.43 -12.38
C ASP A 182 21.17 -1.08 -12.58
N LYS A 183 20.01 -1.57 -12.14
CA LYS A 183 19.55 -2.97 -12.24
C LYS A 183 18.37 -3.20 -13.19
N GLY A 184 18.02 -2.17 -13.97
CA GLY A 184 16.91 -2.18 -14.91
C GLY A 184 17.28 -2.87 -16.22
N PHE A 185 17.74 -2.09 -17.19
CA PHE A 185 17.91 -2.55 -18.59
C PHE A 185 19.10 -3.49 -18.77
N THR A 186 20.20 -3.28 -18.01
CA THR A 186 21.41 -4.12 -17.99
C THR A 186 21.15 -5.62 -17.78
N PHE A 187 20.04 -5.97 -17.13
CA PHE A 187 19.68 -7.35 -16.79
C PHE A 187 18.57 -7.96 -17.67
N SER A 188 17.99 -7.22 -18.62
CA SER A 188 16.96 -7.73 -19.52
C SER A 188 17.54 -8.60 -20.66
N ASN A 189 17.88 -9.86 -20.35
CA ASN A 189 17.95 -10.87 -21.41
C ASN A 189 16.53 -11.39 -21.65
N THR A 190 15.98 -11.14 -22.84
CA THR A 190 14.87 -11.94 -23.34
C THR A 190 15.34 -13.40 -23.42
N LEU A 191 14.60 -14.32 -22.80
CA LEU A 191 14.85 -15.75 -22.99
C LEU A 191 14.52 -16.06 -24.45
N THR A 192 15.54 -16.20 -25.29
CA THR A 192 15.34 -16.45 -26.72
C THR A 192 14.62 -17.78 -26.94
N GLN A 193 13.85 -17.92 -28.01
CA GLN A 193 13.14 -19.16 -28.33
C GLN A 193 14.07 -20.40 -28.34
N PRO A 194 15.31 -20.35 -28.89
CA PRO A 194 16.28 -21.44 -28.74
C PRO A 194 16.65 -21.78 -27.30
N LEU A 195 16.75 -20.78 -26.40
CA LEU A 195 17.07 -20.99 -25.00
C LEU A 195 15.88 -21.61 -24.23
N ILE A 196 14.64 -21.17 -24.52
CA ILE A 196 13.42 -21.79 -23.96
C ILE A 196 13.27 -23.23 -24.45
N LEU A 197 13.50 -23.46 -25.75
CA LEU A 197 13.51 -24.80 -26.34
C LEU A 197 14.56 -25.69 -25.67
N PHE A 198 15.79 -25.20 -25.52
CA PHE A 198 16.86 -25.88 -24.80
C PHE A 198 16.44 -26.27 -23.38
N PHE A 199 15.87 -25.34 -22.59
CA PHE A 199 15.37 -25.65 -21.25
C PHE A 199 14.19 -26.65 -21.24
N SER A 200 13.32 -26.62 -22.26
CA SER A 200 12.21 -27.58 -22.38
C SER A 200 12.71 -29.01 -22.66
N LEU A 201 13.71 -29.14 -23.52
CA LEU A 201 14.40 -30.41 -23.81
C LEU A 201 15.19 -30.88 -22.59
N PHE A 202 15.90 -29.97 -21.92
CA PHE A 202 16.65 -30.23 -20.69
C PHE A 202 15.74 -30.77 -19.58
N ARG A 203 14.54 -30.19 -19.37
CA ARG A 203 13.59 -30.66 -18.36
C ARG A 203 13.06 -32.07 -18.63
N ASN A 204 12.89 -32.44 -19.90
CA ASN A 204 12.27 -33.70 -20.29
C ASN A 204 13.28 -34.84 -20.53
N ASN A 205 14.58 -34.55 -20.56
CA ASN A 205 15.62 -35.53 -20.83
C ASN A 205 16.27 -36.03 -19.52
N PRO A 206 16.18 -37.33 -19.15
CA PRO A 206 16.79 -37.84 -17.92
C PRO A 206 18.32 -37.70 -17.91
N HIS A 207 18.98 -37.61 -19.08
CA HIS A 207 20.42 -37.40 -19.19
C HIS A 207 20.85 -35.95 -18.99
N ALA A 208 19.92 -34.98 -19.02
CA ALA A 208 20.22 -33.58 -18.72
C ALA A 208 20.72 -33.39 -17.28
N SER A 209 20.25 -34.23 -16.35
CA SER A 209 20.76 -34.32 -14.98
C SER A 209 22.25 -34.70 -14.88
N LYS A 210 22.82 -35.25 -15.97
CA LYS A 210 24.22 -35.67 -16.08
C LYS A 210 25.12 -34.63 -16.76
N LEU A 211 24.62 -33.43 -17.10
CA LEU A 211 25.49 -32.38 -17.65
C LEU A 211 26.59 -32.00 -16.63
N PRO A 212 27.84 -31.77 -17.08
CA PRO A 212 28.90 -31.29 -16.19
C PRO A 212 28.49 -29.98 -15.50
N PHE A 213 28.84 -29.86 -14.22
CA PHE A 213 28.49 -28.69 -13.39
C PHE A 213 28.89 -27.35 -14.04
N GLN A 214 30.01 -27.30 -14.76
CA GLN A 214 30.44 -26.08 -15.47
C GLN A 214 29.47 -25.67 -16.60
N VAL A 215 28.90 -26.64 -17.33
CA VAL A 215 27.90 -26.39 -18.37
C VAL A 215 26.61 -25.88 -17.73
N ILE A 216 26.15 -26.53 -16.65
CA ILE A 216 24.98 -26.10 -15.86
C ILE A 216 25.18 -24.67 -15.33
N LYS A 217 26.36 -24.38 -14.75
CA LYS A 217 26.73 -23.03 -14.26
C LYS A 217 26.74 -21.99 -15.38
N HIS A 218 27.24 -22.34 -16.56
CA HIS A 218 27.24 -21.45 -17.72
C HIS A 218 25.82 -21.20 -18.23
N ILE A 219 24.96 -22.22 -18.31
CA ILE A 219 23.54 -22.09 -18.62
C ILE A 219 22.84 -21.15 -17.63
N TYR A 220 23.05 -21.33 -16.32
CA TYR A 220 22.50 -20.42 -15.30
C TYR A 220 23.07 -19.00 -15.40
N SER A 221 24.28 -18.80 -15.94
CA SER A 221 24.84 -17.45 -16.16
C SER A 221 24.10 -16.65 -17.25
N PHE A 222 23.37 -17.31 -18.16
CA PHE A 222 22.45 -16.65 -19.09
C PHE A 222 21.11 -16.26 -18.44
N ILE A 223 20.72 -16.90 -17.34
CA ILE A 223 19.55 -16.53 -16.53
C ILE A 223 19.94 -15.34 -15.65
N LYS A 224 19.81 -14.14 -16.20
CA LYS A 224 19.97 -12.89 -15.46
C LYS A 224 18.83 -12.70 -14.45
N ASN A 225 19.08 -11.88 -13.43
CA ASN A 225 18.04 -11.44 -12.51
C ASN A 225 16.93 -10.68 -13.25
N LYS A 226 15.70 -10.74 -12.73
CA LYS A 226 14.61 -9.89 -13.25
C LYS A 226 15.05 -8.42 -13.18
N PRO A 227 14.81 -7.61 -14.24
CA PRO A 227 14.96 -6.16 -14.19
C PRO A 227 14.31 -5.54 -12.94
N GLN A 228 15.08 -4.70 -12.25
CA GLN A 228 14.69 -4.02 -11.02
C GLN A 228 14.99 -2.53 -11.15
N PHE A 229 13.94 -1.73 -11.00
CA PHE A 229 14.00 -0.27 -10.97
C PHE A 229 13.62 0.17 -9.58
N TYR A 230 14.28 1.19 -9.05
CA TYR A 230 13.97 1.71 -7.71
C TYR A 230 13.65 3.19 -7.76
N ILE A 231 12.87 3.66 -6.80
CA ILE A 231 12.63 5.08 -6.58
C ILE A 231 13.03 5.48 -5.16
N CYS A 232 13.68 6.63 -5.05
CA CYS A 232 14.06 7.26 -3.79
C CYS A 232 13.52 8.69 -3.74
N ASP A 233 12.75 9.02 -2.72
CA ASP A 233 12.57 10.41 -2.28
C ASP A 233 13.88 10.96 -1.69
N ASN A 234 14.21 12.21 -1.99
CA ASN A 234 15.48 12.84 -1.58
C ASN A 234 15.48 13.46 -0.17
N GLY A 235 14.51 13.13 0.68
CA GLY A 235 14.33 13.74 2.01
C GLY A 235 13.54 15.05 1.95
N THR A 236 12.60 15.15 1.00
CA THR A 236 11.81 16.37 0.75
C THR A 236 10.84 16.67 1.89
N ARG A 237 10.48 17.93 2.11
CA ARG A 237 9.58 18.34 3.20
C ARG A 237 8.23 17.62 3.14
N ASN A 238 7.63 17.58 1.96
CA ASN A 238 6.32 16.97 1.75
C ASN A 238 6.43 15.45 1.61
N GLY A 239 7.51 14.97 0.97
CA GLY A 239 7.77 13.56 0.73
C GLY A 239 7.06 13.04 -0.53
N THR A 240 7.54 11.90 -1.00
CA THR A 240 6.89 11.07 -2.02
C THR A 240 6.11 9.95 -1.34
N PHE A 241 4.92 9.65 -1.86
CA PHE A 241 4.06 8.57 -1.34
C PHE A 241 3.73 7.57 -2.44
N MET A 242 3.56 6.29 -2.13
CA MET A 242 3.08 5.24 -3.06
C MET A 242 1.65 4.84 -2.71
N LYS A 243 0.79 4.71 -3.73
CA LYS A 243 -0.58 4.24 -3.56
C LYS A 243 -0.61 2.81 -3.03
N ILE A 244 -1.47 2.55 -2.06
CA ILE A 244 -1.86 1.20 -1.65
C ILE A 244 -3.00 0.79 -2.58
N LYS A 245 -2.84 -0.32 -3.30
CA LYS A 245 -3.86 -0.84 -4.22
C LYS A 245 -4.88 -1.67 -3.44
N LYS A 246 -6.16 -1.62 -3.80
CA LYS A 246 -7.17 -2.52 -3.21
C LYS A 246 -6.81 -4.00 -3.37
N ASP A 247 -6.30 -4.40 -4.54
CA ASP A 247 -6.05 -5.82 -4.81
C ASP A 247 -4.76 -6.37 -4.15
N LYS A 248 -4.05 -5.53 -3.38
CA LYS A 248 -2.75 -5.88 -2.77
C LYS A 248 -2.59 -5.32 -1.36
N LEU A 249 -2.82 -6.20 -0.38
CA LEU A 249 -2.51 -5.93 1.02
C LEU A 249 -1.05 -5.53 1.20
N ARG A 250 -0.82 -4.42 1.90
CA ARG A 250 0.52 -3.93 2.20
C ARG A 250 0.82 -4.10 3.68
N LYS A 251 1.94 -4.73 4.02
CA LYS A 251 2.36 -4.92 5.41
C LYS A 251 2.64 -3.56 6.07
N ILE A 252 2.08 -3.35 7.26
CA ILE A 252 2.35 -2.16 8.07
C ILE A 252 3.68 -2.36 8.81
N GLU A 253 4.55 -1.37 8.73
CA GLU A 253 5.83 -1.32 9.45
C GLU A 253 5.80 -0.15 10.45
N GLN A 254 6.65 -0.22 11.47
CA GLN A 254 6.76 0.85 12.47
C GLN A 254 7.32 2.12 11.80
N GLU A 255 6.92 3.29 12.29
CA GLU A 255 7.34 4.61 11.80
C GLU A 255 6.86 4.97 10.38
N ASN A 256 6.10 4.08 9.71
CA ASN A 256 5.42 4.41 8.46
C ASN A 256 4.43 5.57 8.67
N THR A 257 4.43 6.49 7.71
CA THR A 257 3.43 7.55 7.58
C THR A 257 2.49 7.21 6.43
N TYR A 258 1.19 7.37 6.65
CA TYR A 258 0.15 7.21 5.64
C TYR A 258 -0.61 8.52 5.45
N LEU A 259 -0.97 8.81 4.20
CA LEU A 259 -1.83 9.90 3.79
C LEU A 259 -3.17 9.34 3.33
N ILE A 260 -4.26 9.90 3.85
CA ILE A 260 -5.63 9.65 3.41
C ILE A 260 -6.33 10.96 3.08
N GLY A 261 -7.24 10.92 2.10
CA GLY A 261 -7.87 12.13 1.58
C GLY A 261 -6.85 13.05 0.91
N ALA A 262 -7.01 14.37 1.08
CA ALA A 262 -6.11 15.35 0.49
C ALA A 262 -4.83 15.56 1.33
N ASP A 263 -5.00 15.68 2.66
CA ASP A 263 -4.06 16.31 3.59
C ASP A 263 -3.98 15.62 4.96
N THR A 264 -4.70 14.51 5.17
CA THR A 264 -4.84 13.90 6.50
C THR A 264 -3.86 12.76 6.69
N PHE A 265 -2.89 12.96 7.57
CA PHE A 265 -1.84 11.99 7.87
C PHE A 265 -2.11 11.20 9.14
N PHE A 266 -1.68 9.93 9.14
CA PHE A 266 -1.47 9.16 10.36
C PHE A 266 -0.14 8.39 10.34
N HIS A 267 0.40 8.16 11.53
CA HIS A 267 1.76 7.66 11.76
C HIS A 267 1.71 6.43 12.66
N VAL A 268 2.46 5.38 12.30
CA VAL A 268 2.57 4.16 13.11
C VAL A 268 3.62 4.36 14.19
N LEU A 269 3.19 4.57 15.43
CA LEU A 269 4.08 4.82 16.56
C LEU A 269 4.70 3.55 17.11
N GLU A 270 3.89 2.52 17.30
CA GLU A 270 4.30 1.23 17.85
C GLU A 270 3.53 0.10 17.16
N ILE A 271 4.22 -1.00 16.86
CA ILE A 271 3.62 -2.20 16.30
C ILE A 271 4.13 -3.43 17.06
N LYS A 272 3.20 -4.33 17.38
CA LYS A 272 3.52 -5.67 17.85
C LYS A 272 2.64 -6.66 17.10
N SER A 273 3.28 -7.51 16.31
CA SER A 273 2.58 -8.46 15.42
C SER A 273 2.67 -9.90 15.90
N GLN A 274 3.87 -10.34 16.31
CA GLN A 274 4.17 -11.75 16.64
C GLN A 274 4.29 -12.00 18.16
N PRO A 275 4.07 -13.24 18.63
CA PRO A 275 4.31 -13.64 20.01
C PRO A 275 5.81 -13.75 20.31
N LYS A 276 6.21 -13.46 21.55
CA LYS A 276 7.61 -13.60 21.99
C LYS A 276 7.92 -15.09 22.21
N GLN A 277 8.72 -15.68 21.31
CA GLN A 277 9.09 -17.11 21.36
C GLN A 277 9.89 -17.53 22.61
N ASN A 278 10.34 -16.59 23.47
CA ASN A 278 11.17 -16.87 24.64
C ASN A 278 10.35 -17.34 25.86
N LYS A 279 10.23 -18.66 26.00
CA LYS A 279 9.38 -19.39 26.96
C LYS A 279 9.68 -19.24 28.47
N SER A 280 10.66 -18.44 28.91
CA SER A 280 11.20 -18.53 30.29
C SER A 280 10.82 -17.40 31.25
N LYS A 281 10.15 -16.33 30.82
CA LYS A 281 9.59 -15.32 31.74
C LYS A 281 8.08 -15.45 31.77
N LYS A 282 7.58 -15.92 32.92
CA LYS A 282 6.16 -16.10 33.27
C LYS A 282 5.31 -14.97 32.68
N VAL A 283 4.13 -15.36 32.20
CA VAL A 283 3.02 -14.45 31.85
C VAL A 283 2.94 -13.37 32.93
N LYS A 284 3.38 -12.15 32.60
CA LYS A 284 3.01 -10.97 33.39
C LYS A 284 1.51 -10.84 33.20
N ASP A 285 0.76 -10.78 34.30
CA ASP A 285 -0.71 -10.83 34.30
C ASP A 285 -1.32 -9.99 33.17
N GLN A 286 -2.36 -10.51 32.54
CA GLN A 286 -3.15 -9.76 31.55
C GLN A 286 -3.63 -8.42 32.15
N ASN A 287 -3.89 -8.40 33.47
CA ASN A 287 -4.16 -7.19 34.27
C ASN A 287 -3.11 -6.08 34.06
N TYR A 288 -1.83 -6.40 33.91
CA TYR A 288 -0.78 -5.42 33.63
C TYR A 288 -0.83 -4.84 32.20
N PHE A 289 -1.35 -5.60 31.23
CA PHE A 289 -1.61 -5.10 29.89
C PHE A 289 -2.79 -4.11 29.89
N TYR A 290 -3.91 -4.44 30.55
CA TYR A 290 -5.04 -3.50 30.72
C TYR A 290 -4.63 -2.25 31.51
N ASN A 291 -3.77 -2.38 32.52
CA ASN A 291 -3.16 -1.23 33.21
C ASN A 291 -2.35 -0.32 32.27
N ALA A 292 -1.66 -0.88 31.27
CA ALA A 292 -0.93 -0.09 30.29
C ALA A 292 -1.86 0.58 29.26
N LEU A 293 -2.90 -0.13 28.79
CA LEU A 293 -3.94 0.46 27.93
C LEU A 293 -4.69 1.60 28.63
N ALA A 294 -5.12 1.38 29.88
CA ALA A 294 -5.78 2.39 30.71
C ALA A 294 -4.91 3.64 30.92
N LYS A 295 -3.58 3.46 31.07
CA LYS A 295 -2.62 4.58 31.15
C LYS A 295 -2.49 5.33 29.82
N GLU A 296 -2.49 4.67 28.67
CA GLU A 296 -2.48 5.36 27.36
C GLU A 296 -3.81 6.09 27.11
N HIS A 297 -4.95 5.49 27.47
CA HIS A 297 -6.27 6.13 27.40
C HIS A 297 -6.33 7.39 28.28
N ILE A 298 -6.04 7.28 29.58
CA ILE A 298 -6.13 8.42 30.52
C ILE A 298 -5.11 9.51 30.21
N ARG A 299 -3.86 9.17 29.81
CA ARG A 299 -2.79 10.17 29.65
C ARG A 299 -2.72 10.82 28.27
N LYS A 300 -3.22 10.15 27.22
CA LYS A 300 -3.11 10.61 25.83
C LYS A 300 -4.45 10.65 25.09
N GLY A 301 -5.56 10.40 25.78
CA GLY A 301 -6.89 10.32 25.16
C GLY A 301 -7.02 9.16 24.16
N ALA A 302 -6.19 8.12 24.25
CA ALA A 302 -6.15 7.08 23.23
C ALA A 302 -7.46 6.27 23.15
N LYS A 303 -8.04 6.13 21.95
CA LYS A 303 -9.17 5.22 21.71
C LYS A 303 -8.65 3.80 21.51
N ILE A 304 -9.17 2.85 22.29
CA ILE A 304 -8.80 1.43 22.23
C ILE A 304 -9.85 0.69 21.41
N HIS A 305 -9.42 -0.23 20.53
CA HIS A 305 -10.28 -0.98 19.61
C HIS A 305 -9.92 -2.47 19.65
N GLY A 306 -10.87 -3.34 19.31
CA GLY A 306 -10.63 -4.79 19.16
C GLY A 306 -10.51 -5.58 20.46
N LEU A 307 -10.91 -5.00 21.60
CA LEU A 307 -11.15 -5.77 22.82
C LEU A 307 -12.45 -6.56 22.71
N THR A 308 -12.47 -7.77 23.25
CA THR A 308 -13.73 -8.50 23.50
C THR A 308 -14.52 -7.84 24.64
N LEU A 309 -15.75 -8.30 24.89
CA LEU A 309 -16.60 -7.76 25.97
C LEU A 309 -15.92 -7.90 27.34
N GLU A 310 -15.43 -9.11 27.67
CA GLU A 310 -14.71 -9.41 28.91
C GLU A 310 -13.46 -8.51 29.08
N GLU A 311 -12.69 -8.33 28.00
CA GLU A 311 -11.49 -7.47 28.02
C GLU A 311 -11.83 -5.98 28.16
N THR A 312 -12.99 -5.57 27.65
CA THR A 312 -13.53 -4.21 27.81
C THR A 312 -13.93 -3.96 29.26
N ASP A 313 -14.58 -4.92 29.91
CA ASP A 313 -14.94 -4.84 31.33
C ASP A 313 -13.70 -4.81 32.22
N MET A 314 -12.69 -5.65 31.94
CA MET A 314 -11.39 -5.60 32.61
C MET A 314 -10.68 -4.25 32.44
N LEU A 315 -10.74 -3.64 31.25
CA LEU A 315 -10.24 -2.27 31.03
C LEU A 315 -11.05 -1.24 31.84
N ASN A 316 -12.37 -1.35 31.88
CA ASN A 316 -13.25 -0.43 32.61
C ASN A 316 -13.02 -0.48 34.13
N ILE A 317 -12.87 -1.67 34.71
CA ILE A 317 -12.47 -1.87 36.11
C ILE A 317 -11.14 -1.16 36.37
N THR A 318 -10.13 -1.45 35.54
CA THR A 318 -8.79 -0.84 35.66
C THR A 318 -8.81 0.70 35.53
N LEU A 319 -9.65 1.24 34.64
CA LEU A 319 -9.83 2.69 34.47
C LEU A 319 -10.44 3.32 35.72
N ASN A 320 -11.41 2.66 36.35
CA ASN A 320 -12.06 3.14 37.57
C ASN A 320 -11.12 3.08 38.77
N GLU A 321 -10.35 1.99 38.94
CA GLU A 321 -9.30 1.89 39.95
C GLU A 321 -8.30 3.05 39.87
N ILE A 322 -7.74 3.30 38.67
CA ILE A 322 -6.77 4.39 38.46
C ILE A 322 -7.38 5.77 38.77
N LYS A 323 -8.66 6.00 38.45
CA LYS A 323 -9.38 7.24 38.80
C LYS A 323 -9.56 7.38 40.32
N THR A 324 -9.95 6.32 41.02
CA THR A 324 -10.27 6.37 42.46
C THR A 324 -9.03 6.48 43.34
N THR A 325 -7.97 5.71 43.07
CA THR A 325 -6.89 5.49 44.03
C THR A 325 -5.96 6.71 44.16
N LYS A 326 -6.02 7.69 43.24
CA LYS A 326 -5.13 8.88 43.12
C LYS A 326 -3.62 8.60 43.15
N GLN A 327 -3.20 7.33 43.25
CA GLN A 327 -1.81 6.94 43.28
C GLN A 327 -1.14 7.30 41.96
N LYS A 328 -0.19 8.25 42.05
CA LYS A 328 0.79 8.51 41.00
C LYS A 328 1.71 7.29 40.86
N GLN A 329 1.22 6.21 40.24
CA GLN A 329 2.05 5.05 39.90
C GLN A 329 3.20 5.51 39.00
N ARG A 330 4.39 5.63 39.61
CA ARG A 330 5.63 6.10 38.95
C ARG A 330 6.16 5.12 37.91
N THR A 331 5.69 3.87 37.90
CA THR A 331 6.13 2.82 36.97
C THR A 331 5.53 3.01 35.57
N SER A 332 6.39 3.40 34.63
CA SER A 332 6.09 3.51 33.19
C SER A 332 6.04 2.14 32.52
N GLN A 333 4.93 1.43 32.71
CA GLN A 333 4.61 0.22 31.96
C GLN A 333 4.40 0.57 30.48
N LYS A 334 5.30 0.07 29.60
CA LYS A 334 5.19 0.22 28.13
C LYS A 334 4.43 -0.98 27.54
N LEU A 335 3.54 -0.74 26.58
CA LEU A 335 2.76 -1.80 25.92
C LEU A 335 3.64 -2.91 25.31
N SER A 336 4.80 -2.53 24.75
CA SER A 336 5.78 -3.46 24.14
C SER A 336 6.36 -4.51 25.10
N GLN A 337 6.14 -4.37 26.41
CA GLN A 337 6.56 -5.37 27.39
C GLN A 337 5.68 -6.63 27.35
N TYR A 338 4.40 -6.51 27.01
CA TYR A 338 3.41 -7.60 27.08
C TYR A 338 3.38 -8.48 25.83
N ASP A 339 2.66 -9.60 25.89
CA ASP A 339 2.52 -10.58 24.79
C ASP A 339 1.08 -10.65 24.26
N LYS A 340 0.61 -9.51 23.77
CA LYS A 340 -0.63 -9.34 22.99
C LYS A 340 -0.28 -8.53 21.73
N PRO A 341 -0.79 -8.87 20.54
CA PRO A 341 -0.53 -8.08 19.34
C PRO A 341 -1.34 -6.78 19.38
N TYR A 342 -0.70 -5.68 19.02
CA TYR A 342 -1.33 -4.36 18.96
C TYR A 342 -0.70 -3.50 17.87
N LEU A 343 -1.47 -2.54 17.36
CA LEU A 343 -1.01 -1.49 16.47
C LEU A 343 -1.43 -0.15 17.04
N LYS A 344 -0.49 0.77 17.18
CA LYS A 344 -0.72 2.12 17.69
C LYS A 344 -0.45 3.14 16.60
N ILE A 345 -1.47 3.90 16.23
CA ILE A 345 -1.37 5.00 15.29
C ILE A 345 -1.70 6.34 15.95
N GLN A 346 -1.18 7.42 15.38
CA GLN A 346 -1.55 8.79 15.73
C GLN A 346 -1.86 9.60 14.46
N PHE A 347 -2.92 10.39 14.49
CA PHE A 347 -3.25 11.38 13.46
C PHE A 347 -2.62 12.74 13.78
N ASP A 348 -2.10 13.42 12.76
CA ASP A 348 -1.45 14.73 12.89
C ASP A 348 -2.42 15.92 12.66
N ASN A 349 -3.66 15.67 12.24
CA ASN A 349 -4.59 16.73 11.87
C ASN A 349 -5.27 17.40 13.08
N GLN A 350 -5.01 18.70 13.27
CA GLN A 350 -5.61 19.52 14.34
C GLN A 350 -7.14 19.67 14.23
N ALA A 351 -7.71 19.53 13.04
CA ALA A 351 -9.15 19.55 12.82
C ALA A 351 -9.88 18.32 13.42
N ILE A 352 -9.15 17.24 13.73
CA ILE A 352 -9.66 16.09 14.49
C ILE A 352 -9.64 16.47 15.98
N HIS A 353 -10.58 17.33 16.37
CA HIS A 353 -10.59 18.00 17.67
C HIS A 353 -10.74 17.10 18.92
N GLN A 354 -10.93 15.78 18.79
CA GLN A 354 -11.30 14.95 19.95
C GLN A 354 -10.45 13.70 20.21
N ILE A 355 -9.89 12.98 19.22
CA ILE A 355 -8.95 11.87 19.49
C ILE A 355 -7.88 11.82 18.41
N GLN A 356 -6.61 11.90 18.81
CA GLN A 356 -5.45 11.76 17.90
C GLN A 356 -4.86 10.35 17.91
N THR A 357 -4.83 9.65 19.05
CA THR A 357 -4.17 8.33 19.18
C THR A 357 -5.19 7.19 19.17
N HIS A 358 -4.94 6.17 18.36
CA HIS A 358 -5.75 4.96 18.26
C HIS A 358 -4.89 3.71 18.51
N ILE A 359 -5.38 2.78 19.31
CA ILE A 359 -4.70 1.51 19.63
C ILE A 359 -5.63 0.36 19.27
N PHE A 360 -5.28 -0.37 18.21
CA PHE A 360 -5.95 -1.60 17.82
C PHE A 360 -5.30 -2.76 18.55
N VAL A 361 -6.10 -3.58 19.22
CA VAL A 361 -5.68 -4.80 19.91
C VAL A 361 -6.28 -5.99 19.19
N ALA A 362 -5.48 -7.01 18.90
CA ALA A 362 -5.93 -8.21 18.20
C ALA A 362 -5.61 -9.48 19.00
N ASN A 363 -6.04 -10.63 18.49
CA ASN A 363 -5.72 -11.95 19.04
C ASN A 363 -4.84 -12.73 18.07
N TYR A 364 -3.80 -13.41 18.60
CA TYR A 364 -2.93 -14.26 17.77
C TYR A 364 -3.75 -15.32 17.03
N ASN A 365 -3.39 -15.54 15.76
CA ASN A 365 -4.05 -16.48 14.84
C ASN A 365 -5.55 -16.20 14.56
N GLN A 366 -6.10 -15.05 14.95
CA GLN A 366 -7.42 -14.59 14.52
C GLN A 366 -7.28 -13.45 13.50
N GLU A 367 -8.21 -13.36 12.55
CA GLU A 367 -8.31 -12.20 11.66
C GLU A 367 -9.10 -11.08 12.36
N SER A 368 -8.65 -9.84 12.22
CA SER A 368 -9.33 -8.67 12.78
C SER A 368 -9.24 -7.51 11.80
N ILE A 369 -10.35 -6.87 11.50
CA ILE A 369 -10.47 -5.83 10.47
C ILE A 369 -11.03 -4.57 11.12
N TYR A 370 -10.32 -3.45 10.98
CA TYR A 370 -10.72 -2.14 11.50
C TYR A 370 -10.81 -1.16 10.32
N LYS A 371 -11.86 -0.35 10.29
CA LYS A 371 -12.17 0.57 9.21
C LYS A 371 -11.83 2.00 9.60
N ILE A 372 -11.18 2.71 8.68
CA ILE A 372 -10.93 4.15 8.75
C ILE A 372 -11.77 4.82 7.67
N GLY A 373 -12.48 5.90 7.99
CA GLY A 373 -13.28 6.66 7.01
C GLY A 373 -14.16 7.72 7.66
N ARG A 374 -14.90 8.47 6.84
CA ARG A 374 -15.86 9.48 7.34
C ARG A 374 -17.25 8.93 7.70
N SER A 375 -17.50 7.63 7.52
CA SER A 375 -18.76 6.98 7.93
C SER A 375 -18.75 6.73 9.44
N GLN A 376 -19.92 6.85 10.08
CA GLN A 376 -20.13 6.46 11.49
C GLN A 376 -19.96 4.94 11.72
N GLU A 377 -20.01 4.15 10.65
CA GLU A 377 -19.74 2.71 10.64
C GLU A 377 -18.25 2.36 10.78
N CYS A 378 -17.35 3.35 10.77
CA CYS A 378 -15.91 3.13 10.88
C CYS A 378 -15.43 3.18 12.35
N ASP A 379 -14.58 2.24 12.74
CA ASP A 379 -13.92 2.22 14.05
C ASP A 379 -13.18 3.54 14.33
N VAL A 380 -12.56 4.07 13.28
CA VAL A 380 -11.91 5.38 13.24
C VAL A 380 -12.68 6.32 12.31
N LEU A 381 -13.55 7.13 12.92
CA LEU A 381 -14.23 8.23 12.25
C LEU A 381 -13.26 9.40 12.00
N VAL A 382 -13.07 9.74 10.73
CA VAL A 382 -12.32 10.91 10.27
C VAL A 382 -13.28 11.83 9.53
N ASN A 383 -13.87 12.80 10.24
CA ASN A 383 -14.94 13.66 9.73
C ASN A 383 -14.41 14.77 8.80
N ILE A 384 -13.86 14.38 7.65
CA ILE A 384 -13.24 15.26 6.66
C ILE A 384 -13.78 14.90 5.27
N ASN A 385 -14.22 15.90 4.50
CA ASN A 385 -14.89 15.67 3.21
C ASN A 385 -14.01 15.01 2.14
N THR A 386 -12.69 15.21 2.23
CA THR A 386 -11.71 14.56 1.33
C THR A 386 -11.47 13.10 1.70
N VAL A 387 -11.87 12.65 2.89
CA VAL A 387 -11.77 11.24 3.30
C VAL A 387 -13.02 10.47 2.85
N SER A 388 -12.83 9.31 2.24
CA SER A 388 -13.93 8.47 1.73
C SER A 388 -14.80 7.93 2.88
N ARG A 389 -16.07 7.59 2.61
CA ARG A 389 -16.98 7.01 3.63
C ARG A 389 -16.34 5.79 4.31
N ARG A 390 -15.71 4.93 3.52
CA ARG A 390 -14.82 3.84 3.95
C ARG A 390 -13.53 4.01 3.14
N GLN A 391 -12.46 4.44 3.79
CA GLN A 391 -11.24 4.96 3.15
C GLN A 391 -10.11 3.93 3.13
N ALA A 392 -9.89 3.24 4.25
CA ALA A 392 -8.87 2.21 4.37
C ALA A 392 -9.29 1.16 5.39
N GLN A 393 -8.73 -0.03 5.26
CA GLN A 393 -8.86 -1.09 6.26
C GLN A 393 -7.49 -1.45 6.84
N ILE A 394 -7.41 -1.52 8.16
CA ILE A 394 -6.31 -2.11 8.91
C ILE A 394 -6.71 -3.55 9.21
N ILE A 395 -5.90 -4.51 8.78
CA ILE A 395 -6.19 -5.95 8.88
C ILE A 395 -5.06 -6.62 9.65
N TYR A 396 -5.37 -7.24 10.78
CA TYR A 396 -4.47 -8.18 11.43
C TYR A 396 -4.79 -9.60 10.96
N LYS A 397 -3.80 -10.33 10.44
CA LYS A 397 -3.91 -11.77 10.15
C LYS A 397 -2.55 -12.42 9.99
N ASN A 398 -2.48 -13.75 10.11
CA ASN A 398 -1.22 -14.51 10.03
C ASN A 398 -0.13 -13.98 10.97
N ASN A 399 -0.53 -13.38 12.09
CA ASN A 399 0.31 -12.67 13.05
C ASN A 399 1.09 -11.46 12.48
N GLU A 400 0.52 -10.79 11.48
CA GLU A 400 1.03 -9.58 10.84
C GLU A 400 -0.09 -8.52 10.66
N TRP A 401 0.29 -7.24 10.68
CA TRP A 401 -0.62 -6.12 10.40
C TRP A 401 -0.47 -5.68 8.94
N PHE A 402 -1.59 -5.45 8.28
CA PHE A 402 -1.69 -5.01 6.89
C PHE A 402 -2.61 -3.80 6.77
N ILE A 403 -2.41 -3.02 5.72
CA ILE A 403 -3.28 -1.94 5.27
C ILE A 403 -3.77 -2.21 3.83
N HIS A 404 -4.98 -1.76 3.57
CA HIS A 404 -5.74 -1.93 2.33
C HIS A 404 -6.47 -0.61 2.00
N ASP A 405 -6.59 -0.26 0.72
CA ASP A 405 -7.33 0.93 0.28
C ASP A 405 -8.79 0.64 -0.04
N GLY A 406 -9.70 1.51 0.42
CA GLY A 406 -11.14 1.36 0.22
C GLY A 406 -11.73 0.18 0.98
N GLU A 407 -12.79 -0.41 0.45
CA GLU A 407 -13.43 -1.62 0.99
C GLU A 407 -14.06 -2.47 -0.13
N GLY A 408 -13.85 -3.78 -0.06
CA GLY A 408 -14.39 -4.73 -1.03
C GLY A 408 -13.83 -4.45 -2.42
N LEU A 409 -14.71 -4.16 -3.38
CA LEU A 409 -14.33 -3.90 -4.77
C LEU A 409 -14.04 -2.42 -5.09
N ARG A 410 -14.37 -1.50 -4.17
CA ARG A 410 -14.27 -0.03 -4.39
C ARG A 410 -12.99 0.51 -3.77
N GLU A 411 -12.16 1.18 -4.58
CA GLU A 411 -11.05 2.01 -4.08
C GLU A 411 -11.59 3.25 -3.36
N SER A 412 -10.75 3.89 -2.55
CA SER A 412 -11.09 5.19 -1.98
C SER A 412 -10.93 6.31 -3.01
N ALA A 413 -11.79 7.34 -2.96
CA ALA A 413 -11.87 8.38 -4.00
C ALA A 413 -10.59 9.23 -4.14
N ASN A 414 -9.78 9.27 -3.08
CA ASN A 414 -8.50 10.00 -3.02
C ASN A 414 -7.28 9.07 -2.93
N GLY A 415 -7.48 7.75 -2.90
CA GLY A 415 -6.44 6.78 -2.58
C GLY A 415 -5.93 6.85 -1.14
N THR A 416 -5.30 5.77 -0.70
CA THR A 416 -4.55 5.68 0.55
C THR A 416 -3.09 5.50 0.19
N TRP A 417 -2.21 6.38 0.68
CA TRP A 417 -0.83 6.48 0.23
C TRP A 417 0.14 6.26 1.38
N GLN A 418 1.20 5.47 1.16
CA GLN A 418 2.28 5.29 2.13
C GLN A 418 3.50 6.14 1.77
N SER A 419 4.01 6.94 2.70
CA SER A 419 5.22 7.73 2.50
C SER A 419 6.48 6.87 2.34
N PHE A 420 7.44 7.35 1.58
CA PHE A 420 8.80 6.76 1.51
C PHE A 420 9.67 7.15 2.70
N GLN A 421 9.26 8.15 3.49
CA GLN A 421 9.98 8.61 4.66
C GLN A 421 9.38 8.07 5.95
N ASN A 422 10.25 7.70 6.89
CA ASN A 422 9.85 7.39 8.26
C ASN A 422 9.47 8.68 9.01
N PHE A 423 8.44 8.59 9.85
CA PHE A 423 7.95 9.69 10.69
C PHE A 423 9.04 10.32 11.57
N THR A 424 9.90 9.48 12.14
CA THR A 424 11.03 9.87 13.01
C THR A 424 12.02 10.81 12.33
N ASN A 425 12.25 10.64 11.02
CA ASN A 425 13.20 11.44 10.25
C ASN A 425 12.69 12.86 9.98
N LYS A 426 11.37 13.09 9.91
CA LYS A 426 10.80 14.42 9.62
C LYS A 426 11.00 15.42 10.77
N ASN A 427 11.03 14.93 12.02
CA ASN A 427 11.09 15.79 13.22
C ASN A 427 12.51 16.15 13.67
N HIS A 428 13.54 15.66 12.97
CA HIS A 428 14.93 15.99 13.26
C HIS A 428 15.55 16.75 12.09
N GLU A 429 15.77 18.06 12.27
CA GLU A 429 16.36 19.00 11.29
C GLU A 429 17.79 18.63 10.83
N LYS A 430 18.35 17.51 11.30
CA LYS A 430 19.72 17.07 11.04
C LYS A 430 19.85 16.35 9.70
N LYS A 431 19.92 17.16 8.63
CA LYS A 431 20.18 16.80 7.22
C LYS A 431 19.09 15.91 6.61
N GLN A 432 18.48 16.40 5.52
CA GLN A 432 17.56 15.63 4.67
C GLN A 432 18.24 14.32 4.23
N GLN A 433 17.83 13.21 4.85
CA GLN A 433 18.36 11.88 4.49
C GLN A 433 17.50 11.30 3.39
N GLN A 434 18.13 10.86 2.29
CA GLN A 434 17.43 10.17 1.22
C GLN A 434 16.72 8.92 1.77
N SER A 435 15.48 8.73 1.33
CA SER A 435 14.67 7.57 1.69
C SER A 435 15.30 6.25 1.21
N ARG A 436 14.89 5.14 1.82
CA ARG A 436 15.30 3.80 1.36
C ARG A 436 14.71 3.54 -0.03
N PRO A 437 15.51 3.07 -1.01
CA PRO A 437 15.01 2.74 -2.35
C PRO A 437 13.82 1.77 -2.31
N GLN A 438 12.71 2.18 -2.91
CA GLN A 438 11.50 1.37 -3.08
C GLN A 438 11.51 0.73 -4.46
N LEU A 439 11.21 -0.57 -4.57
CA LEU A 439 11.11 -1.24 -5.86
C LEU A 439 9.90 -0.68 -6.64
N ILE A 440 10.11 -0.24 -7.87
CA ILE A 440 9.03 0.14 -8.77
C ILE A 440 8.38 -1.13 -9.32
N GLU A 441 7.06 -1.22 -9.18
CA GLU A 441 6.24 -2.31 -9.72
C GLU A 441 5.43 -1.84 -10.93
N ASP A 442 4.92 -2.79 -11.72
CA ASP A 442 4.00 -2.47 -12.82
C ASP A 442 2.66 -1.92 -12.30
N GLN A 443 2.12 -0.94 -13.04
CA GLN A 443 0.97 -0.13 -12.65
C GLN A 443 1.19 0.56 -11.28
N MET A 444 2.42 0.85 -10.86
CA MET A 444 2.67 1.55 -9.59
C MET A 444 2.34 3.02 -9.74
N GLU A 445 1.62 3.58 -8.75
CA GLU A 445 1.31 5.00 -8.68
C GLU A 445 2.02 5.61 -7.46
N ILE A 446 2.65 6.77 -7.66
CA ILE A 446 3.19 7.62 -6.60
C ILE A 446 2.53 9.00 -6.62
N LYS A 447 2.39 9.62 -5.45
CA LYS A 447 1.90 11.00 -5.27
C LYS A 447 3.09 11.90 -4.88
N ILE A 448 3.28 12.99 -5.61
CA ILE A 448 4.27 14.07 -5.36
C ILE A 448 3.51 15.39 -5.35
N SER A 449 3.16 15.85 -4.14
CA SER A 449 2.11 16.88 -3.97
C SER A 449 0.87 16.50 -4.78
N GLU A 450 0.24 17.40 -5.52
CA GLU A 450 -0.97 17.10 -6.32
C GLU A 450 -0.71 16.33 -7.64
N ASN A 451 0.53 15.93 -7.92
CA ASN A 451 0.87 15.16 -9.12
C ASN A 451 0.87 13.66 -8.80
N ILE A 452 0.16 12.87 -9.61
CA ILE A 452 0.29 11.41 -9.62
C ILE A 452 1.22 11.02 -10.77
N VAL A 453 2.23 10.20 -10.48
CA VAL A 453 3.14 9.61 -11.47
C VAL A 453 2.91 8.10 -11.49
N LYS A 454 2.57 7.56 -12.66
CA LYS A 454 2.24 6.16 -12.89
C LYS A 454 3.30 5.47 -13.74
N PHE A 455 3.69 4.25 -13.35
CA PHE A 455 4.70 3.45 -14.01
C PHE A 455 4.09 2.22 -14.69
N ASP A 456 4.15 2.19 -16.02
CA ASP A 456 3.62 1.11 -16.86
C ASP A 456 4.77 0.36 -17.54
N PHE A 457 4.91 -0.94 -17.27
CA PHE A 457 6.03 -1.75 -17.74
C PHE A 457 5.69 -2.45 -19.07
N VAL A 458 6.34 -2.04 -20.15
CA VAL A 458 6.11 -2.59 -21.49
C VAL A 458 7.27 -3.50 -21.89
N ASN A 459 6.97 -4.64 -22.55
CA ASN A 459 7.93 -5.62 -23.10
C ASN A 459 8.98 -6.23 -22.14
N PHE A 460 8.90 -6.04 -20.83
CA PHE A 460 9.79 -6.67 -19.83
C PHE A 460 9.62 -8.20 -19.66
N GLY A 461 9.11 -8.89 -20.69
CA GLY A 461 8.70 -10.28 -20.66
C GLY A 461 7.35 -10.45 -19.94
N THR A 462 6.47 -11.30 -20.49
CA THR A 462 5.14 -11.51 -19.90
C THR A 462 5.25 -12.14 -18.51
N THR A 463 4.86 -11.39 -17.47
CA THR A 463 4.69 -11.88 -16.09
C THR A 463 3.52 -12.85 -15.93
N LYS A 464 2.68 -13.01 -16.96
CA LYS A 464 1.70 -14.11 -17.06
C LYS A 464 2.45 -15.43 -16.91
N LYS A 465 2.29 -16.10 -15.77
CA LYS A 465 2.76 -17.46 -15.49
C LYS A 465 2.05 -18.47 -16.41
N ARG A 466 2.36 -18.44 -17.71
CA ARG A 466 2.02 -19.53 -18.63
C ARG A 466 2.79 -20.75 -18.13
N LYS A 467 2.07 -21.73 -17.59
CA LYS A 467 2.64 -23.07 -17.40
C LYS A 467 3.17 -23.52 -18.76
N LEU A 468 4.41 -24.00 -18.84
CA LEU A 468 4.87 -24.75 -20.01
C LEU A 468 3.95 -25.97 -20.14
N ASN A 469 2.95 -25.86 -21.03
CA ASN A 469 2.05 -26.93 -21.40
C ASN A 469 2.43 -27.42 -22.81
N LYS A 470 1.86 -28.56 -23.24
CA LYS A 470 2.18 -29.13 -24.56
C LYS A 470 1.88 -28.16 -25.71
N VAL A 471 0.83 -27.33 -25.58
CA VAL A 471 0.47 -26.29 -26.55
C VAL A 471 1.59 -25.27 -26.70
N LEU A 472 2.03 -24.60 -25.62
CA LEU A 472 3.13 -23.63 -25.68
C LEU A 472 4.44 -24.26 -26.18
N ILE A 473 4.68 -25.54 -25.87
CA ILE A 473 5.83 -26.28 -26.40
C ILE A 473 5.69 -26.54 -27.90
N GLN A 474 4.49 -26.87 -28.40
CA GLN A 474 4.21 -27.01 -29.83
C GLN A 474 4.30 -25.67 -30.55
N ASP A 475 3.74 -24.59 -29.99
CA ASP A 475 3.86 -23.22 -30.54
C ASP A 475 5.33 -22.78 -30.66
N LEU A 476 6.19 -23.18 -29.70
CA LEU A 476 7.63 -22.90 -29.73
C LEU A 476 8.45 -23.83 -30.65
N LEU A 477 7.91 -25.01 -30.99
CA LEU A 477 8.52 -26.00 -31.90
C LEU A 477 8.09 -25.82 -33.36
N ASN A 478 6.91 -25.28 -33.60
CA ASN A 478 6.35 -24.98 -34.91
C ASN A 478 7.02 -23.72 -35.49
N LEU A 479 8.27 -23.90 -35.93
CA LEU A 479 9.00 -22.94 -36.74
C LEU A 479 8.27 -22.71 -38.07
N GLN A 480 8.05 -21.43 -38.40
CA GLN A 480 8.04 -20.94 -39.78
C GLN A 480 9.41 -20.33 -40.07
#